data_AF-A0A7V3ACV3-F1
#
_entry.id   AF-A0A7V3ACV3-F1
#
_cell.length_a   1.000
_cell.length_b   1.000
_cell.length_c   1.000
_cell.angle_alpha   90.00
_cell.angle_beta   90.00
_cell.angle_gamma   90.00
#
_symmetry.space_group_name_H-M   'P 1'
#
loop_
_entity.id
_entity.type
_entity.pdbx_description
1 polymer ?
#
loop_
_entity_poly.entity_id
_entity_poly.type
_entity_poly.pdbx_seq_one_letter_code
_entity_poly.pdbx_strand_id
1 'polypeptide(L)'
;MEFPGSVQGPVLECGSRRLTACPDPSNWAGREFWTAECPADVREKVFSGAAKLAPKATQSHLKIKGVVDGRLVGFGDDLVRLIRSYREAGYEGGIAFESIAEGDLLAPMVKAREVVEAAIASVIARTSADTRTTAD
;
A
#
# COMPACT_ATOMS: atom_id res chain seq x y z
N MET A 1 6.30 -32.94 11.56
CA MET A 1 6.82 -31.66 12.09
C MET A 1 5.66 -30.69 11.97
N GLU A 2 4.92 -30.52 13.07
CA GLU A 2 3.76 -29.62 13.12
C GLU A 2 4.26 -28.22 13.46
N PHE A 3 3.89 -27.22 12.65
CA PHE A 3 4.12 -25.82 13.00
C PHE A 3 3.03 -25.42 13.99
N PRO A 4 3.37 -25.03 15.24
CA PRO A 4 2.37 -24.61 16.20
C PRO A 4 1.67 -23.35 15.70
N GLY A 5 0.37 -23.30 16.00
CA GLY A 5 -0.60 -22.34 15.46
C GLY A 5 -0.20 -20.87 15.58
N SER A 6 -0.86 -20.08 14.74
CA SER A 6 -0.83 -18.62 14.70
C SER A 6 -0.72 -18.01 16.09
N VAL A 7 0.38 -17.30 16.36
CA VAL A 7 0.55 -16.50 17.57
C VAL A 7 -0.46 -15.33 17.51
N GLN A 8 -1.64 -15.52 18.09
CA GLN A 8 -2.57 -14.46 18.44
C GLN A 8 -2.16 -13.88 19.81
N GLY A 9 -1.00 -13.23 19.85
CA GLY A 9 -0.55 -12.46 21.01
C GLY A 9 -0.70 -10.95 20.75
N PRO A 10 -0.77 -10.11 21.79
CA PRO A 10 -0.71 -8.66 21.59
C PRO A 10 0.59 -8.30 20.89
N VAL A 11 0.52 -7.39 19.91
CA VAL A 11 1.72 -6.81 19.31
C VAL A 11 2.47 -6.09 20.42
N LEU A 12 3.57 -6.68 20.89
CA LEU A 12 4.40 -6.07 21.92
C LEU A 12 5.09 -4.84 21.30
N GLU A 13 4.79 -3.67 21.84
CA GLU A 13 5.48 -2.46 21.43
C GLU A 13 6.94 -2.51 21.88
N CYS A 14 7.88 -2.36 20.95
CA CYS A 14 9.31 -2.30 21.26
C CYS A 14 9.69 -1.04 22.09
N GLY A 15 8.79 -0.05 22.21
CA GLY A 15 9.01 1.18 23.00
C GLY A 15 10.05 2.16 22.44
N SER A 16 10.78 1.76 21.39
CA SER A 16 11.79 2.61 20.75
C SER A 16 11.19 3.45 19.62
N ARG A 17 11.32 4.78 19.72
CA ARG A 17 10.98 5.71 18.62
C ARG A 17 11.93 5.61 17.42
N ARG A 18 13.07 4.92 17.56
CA ARG A 18 14.05 4.71 16.48
C ARG A 18 13.81 3.40 15.72
N LEU A 19 13.01 2.49 16.28
CA LEU A 19 12.60 1.29 15.56
C LEU A 19 11.40 1.67 14.68
N THR A 20 11.60 1.61 13.38
CA THR A 20 10.60 1.98 12.37
C THR A 20 10.33 0.81 11.44
N ALA A 21 9.36 0.95 10.55
CA ALA A 21 9.01 -0.06 9.58
C ALA A 21 9.20 0.48 8.15
N CYS A 22 9.54 -0.44 7.23
CA CYS A 22 9.46 -0.23 5.79
C CYS A 22 8.36 -1.14 5.23
N PRO A 23 7.08 -0.85 5.49
CA PRO A 23 5.99 -1.71 5.04
C PRO A 23 5.97 -1.85 3.51
N ASP A 24 5.93 -3.11 3.09
CA ASP A 24 5.61 -3.54 1.74
C ASP A 24 4.32 -4.37 1.83
N PRO A 25 3.15 -3.78 1.52
CA PRO A 25 1.87 -4.48 1.60
C PRO A 25 1.83 -5.77 0.77
N SER A 26 2.56 -5.77 -0.34
CA SER A 26 2.55 -6.88 -1.29
C SER A 26 3.34 -8.10 -0.80
N ASN A 27 4.23 -7.94 0.21
CA ASN A 27 4.92 -9.07 0.85
C ASN A 27 4.01 -9.93 1.73
N TRP A 28 2.83 -9.43 2.11
CA TRP A 28 1.84 -10.22 2.87
C TRP A 28 0.87 -11.00 1.99
N ALA A 29 0.95 -10.75 0.68
CA ALA A 29 0.11 -11.32 -0.34
C ALA A 29 0.78 -12.58 -0.93
N GLY A 30 -0.03 -13.62 -1.15
CA GLY A 30 0.36 -14.74 -2.01
C GLY A 30 0.22 -14.40 -3.49
N ARG A 31 0.39 -15.41 -4.36
CA ARG A 31 0.29 -15.22 -5.83
C ARG A 31 -1.10 -14.73 -6.25
N GLU A 32 -2.12 -15.13 -5.51
CA GLU A 32 -3.53 -14.80 -5.73
C GLU A 32 -3.83 -13.31 -5.66
N PHE A 33 -3.03 -12.51 -4.94
CA PHE A 33 -3.22 -11.05 -4.90
C PHE A 33 -3.02 -10.39 -6.27
N TRP A 34 -2.22 -11.01 -7.13
CA TRP A 34 -1.86 -10.48 -8.43
C TRP A 34 -2.79 -10.91 -9.56
N THR A 35 -3.95 -11.50 -9.24
CA THR A 35 -4.95 -11.96 -10.21
C THR A 35 -6.27 -11.21 -10.02
N ALA A 36 -7.15 -11.25 -11.04
CA ALA A 36 -8.46 -10.61 -10.97
C ALA A 36 -9.38 -11.31 -9.94
N GLU A 37 -9.14 -12.60 -9.70
CA GLU A 37 -9.88 -13.47 -8.79
C GLU A 37 -9.33 -13.45 -7.36
N CYS A 38 -8.51 -12.46 -7.00
CA CYS A 38 -7.97 -12.32 -5.64
C CYS A 38 -9.08 -12.42 -4.59
N PRO A 39 -9.02 -13.40 -3.67
CA PRO A 39 -9.99 -13.51 -2.58
C PRO A 39 -10.08 -12.23 -1.75
N ALA A 40 -11.30 -11.87 -1.33
CA ALA A 40 -11.55 -10.62 -0.62
C ALA A 40 -10.85 -10.56 0.75
N ASP A 41 -10.70 -11.68 1.43
CA ASP A 41 -9.98 -11.81 2.71
C ASP A 41 -8.46 -11.62 2.54
N VAL A 42 -7.88 -12.16 1.46
CA VAL A 42 -6.47 -11.92 1.12
C VAL A 42 -6.24 -10.43 0.81
N ARG A 43 -7.14 -9.84 0.03
CA ARG A 43 -7.13 -8.40 -0.29
C ARG A 43 -7.22 -7.56 0.99
N GLU A 44 -8.16 -7.87 1.87
CA GLU A 44 -8.34 -7.15 3.13
C GLU A 44 -7.14 -7.30 4.07
N LYS A 45 -6.52 -8.48 4.12
CA LYS A 45 -5.31 -8.71 4.91
C LYS A 45 -4.17 -7.78 4.49
N VAL A 46 -3.97 -7.59 3.19
CA VAL A 46 -2.93 -6.69 2.64
C VAL A 46 -3.18 -5.25 3.08
N PHE A 47 -4.38 -4.72 2.86
CA PHE A 47 -4.66 -3.31 3.14
C PHE A 47 -4.80 -3.01 4.64
N SER A 48 -5.40 -3.91 5.42
CA SER A 48 -5.50 -3.75 6.88
C SER A 48 -4.13 -3.87 7.56
N GLY A 49 -3.25 -4.76 7.07
CA GLY A 49 -1.86 -4.84 7.52
C GLY A 49 -1.10 -3.54 7.25
N ALA A 50 -1.32 -2.95 6.07
CA ALA A 50 -0.63 -1.72 5.67
C ALA A 50 -1.05 -0.55 6.55
N ALA A 51 -2.35 -0.41 6.79
CA ALA A 51 -2.90 0.62 7.67
C ALA A 51 -2.35 0.50 9.11
N LYS A 52 -2.18 -0.72 9.64
CA LYS A 52 -1.60 -0.93 10.98
C LYS A 52 -0.15 -0.49 11.10
N LEU A 53 0.64 -0.62 10.03
CA LEU A 53 2.06 -0.25 10.03
C LEU A 53 2.34 1.18 9.57
N ALA A 54 1.39 1.82 8.88
CA ALA A 54 1.55 3.17 8.35
C ALA A 54 2.04 4.19 9.39
N PRO A 55 1.56 4.22 10.66
CA PRO A 55 2.06 5.15 11.67
C PRO A 55 3.52 4.95 12.08
N LYS A 56 4.11 3.78 11.76
CA LYS A 56 5.51 3.43 12.06
C LYS A 56 6.39 3.50 10.80
N ALA A 57 5.83 3.87 9.65
CA ALA A 57 6.52 3.84 8.37
C ALA A 57 7.54 4.99 8.25
N THR A 58 8.77 4.66 7.87
CA THR A 58 9.80 5.64 7.42
C THR A 58 10.07 5.56 5.93
N GLN A 59 9.75 4.42 5.33
CA GLN A 59 9.70 4.20 3.89
C GLN A 59 8.47 3.33 3.58
N SER A 60 7.90 3.47 2.39
CA SER A 60 6.86 2.55 1.90
C SER A 60 7.32 1.93 0.59
N HIS A 61 7.11 0.63 0.42
CA HIS A 61 7.46 -0.09 -0.79
C HIS A 61 6.19 -0.50 -1.53
N LEU A 62 6.26 -0.49 -2.86
CA LEU A 62 5.17 -0.90 -3.73
C LEU A 62 5.73 -1.77 -4.85
N LYS A 63 5.39 -3.06 -4.84
CA LYS A 63 5.78 -3.95 -5.94
C LYS A 63 4.95 -3.68 -7.18
N ILE A 64 5.62 -3.52 -8.32
CA ILE A 64 5.01 -3.19 -9.60
C ILE A 64 5.12 -4.40 -10.53
N LYS A 65 3.98 -5.04 -10.81
CA LYS A 65 3.88 -6.11 -11.81
C LYS A 65 3.54 -5.59 -13.20
N GLY A 66 2.94 -4.40 -13.29
CA GLY A 66 2.54 -3.78 -14.54
C GLY A 66 1.31 -2.89 -14.37
N VAL A 67 0.89 -2.29 -15.49
CA VAL A 67 -0.31 -1.44 -15.58
C VAL A 67 -1.23 -2.00 -16.66
N VAL A 68 -2.51 -2.17 -16.33
CA VAL A 68 -3.56 -2.59 -17.27
C VAL A 68 -4.73 -1.64 -17.10
N ASP A 69 -5.24 -1.08 -18.19
CA ASP A 69 -6.38 -0.14 -18.20
C ASP A 69 -6.24 1.02 -17.19
N GLY A 70 -5.02 1.57 -17.09
CA GLY A 70 -4.70 2.68 -16.18
C GLY A 70 -4.63 2.29 -14.71
N ARG A 71 -4.63 1.00 -14.37
CA ARG A 71 -4.59 0.48 -13.00
C ARG A 71 -3.35 -0.36 -12.75
N LEU A 72 -2.77 -0.25 -11.56
CA LEU A 72 -1.71 -1.16 -11.13
C LEU A 72 -2.28 -2.57 -10.96
N VAL A 73 -1.63 -3.56 -11.57
CA VAL A 73 -1.99 -4.97 -11.42
C VAL A 73 -1.91 -5.36 -9.93
N GLY A 74 -2.94 -6.04 -9.43
CA GLY A 74 -3.09 -6.44 -8.02
C GLY A 74 -3.74 -5.38 -7.13
N PHE A 75 -3.33 -4.11 -7.26
CA PHE A 75 -3.89 -3.03 -6.45
C PHE A 75 -5.22 -2.51 -6.98
N GLY A 76 -5.34 -2.32 -8.30
CA GLY A 76 -6.56 -1.80 -8.90
C GLY A 76 -7.02 -0.48 -8.27
N ASP A 77 -8.31 -0.39 -7.98
CA ASP A 77 -8.92 0.79 -7.35
C ASP A 77 -8.56 0.93 -5.86
N ASP A 78 -8.08 -0.14 -5.21
CA ASP A 78 -7.65 -0.11 -3.79
C ASP A 78 -6.33 0.65 -3.59
N LEU A 79 -5.62 1.02 -4.65
CA LEU A 79 -4.44 1.89 -4.54
C LEU A 79 -4.78 3.21 -3.81
N VAL A 80 -5.95 3.78 -4.09
CA VAL A 80 -6.42 5.00 -3.42
C VAL A 80 -6.67 4.76 -1.93
N ARG A 81 -7.20 3.58 -1.58
CA ARG A 81 -7.41 3.16 -0.18
C ARG A 81 -6.07 3.09 0.56
N LEU A 82 -5.07 2.47 -0.05
CA LEU A 82 -3.72 2.35 0.52
C LEU A 82 -3.11 3.74 0.78
N ILE A 83 -3.09 4.60 -0.23
CA ILE A 83 -2.51 5.96 -0.14
C ILE A 83 -3.21 6.77 0.95
N ARG A 84 -4.54 6.67 1.05
CA ARG A 84 -5.31 7.34 2.10
C ARG A 84 -4.86 6.90 3.50
N SER A 85 -4.71 5.60 3.74
CA SER A 85 -4.28 5.10 5.05
C SER A 85 -2.89 5.62 5.47
N TYR A 86 -1.95 5.75 4.54
CA TYR A 86 -0.65 6.35 4.85
C TYR A 86 -0.75 7.85 5.14
N ARG A 87 -1.55 8.59 4.37
CA ARG A 87 -1.77 10.02 4.61
C ARG A 87 -2.44 10.30 5.95
N GLU A 88 -3.49 9.54 6.30
CA GLU A 88 -4.17 9.66 7.60
C GLU A 88 -3.26 9.32 8.78
N ALA A 89 -2.27 8.44 8.57
CA ALA A 89 -1.23 8.14 9.54
C ALA A 89 -0.11 9.22 9.62
N GLY A 90 -0.19 10.29 8.82
CA GLY A 90 0.81 11.36 8.79
C GLY A 90 2.10 11.00 8.06
N TYR A 91 2.08 9.99 7.18
CA TYR A 91 3.26 9.61 6.41
C TYR A 91 3.54 10.60 5.28
N GLU A 92 4.72 11.23 5.30
CA GLU A 92 5.19 12.18 4.28
C GLU A 92 6.42 11.65 3.50
N GLY A 93 6.83 10.40 3.73
CA GLY A 93 7.99 9.80 3.09
C GLY A 93 7.75 9.37 1.64
N GLY A 94 8.83 8.93 0.99
CA GLY A 94 8.76 8.44 -0.40
C GLY A 94 8.12 7.05 -0.54
N ILE A 95 7.62 6.75 -1.73
CA ILE A 95 7.21 5.39 -2.12
C ILE A 95 8.30 4.82 -3.02
N ALA A 96 8.96 3.76 -2.58
CA ALA A 96 9.95 3.03 -3.38
C ALA A 96 9.25 1.99 -4.24
N PHE A 97 9.52 1.98 -5.54
CA PHE A 97 8.99 0.97 -6.45
C PHE A 97 9.93 -0.20 -6.59
N GLU A 98 9.38 -1.40 -6.45
CA GLU A 98 10.08 -2.65 -6.67
C GLU A 98 9.47 -3.36 -7.87
N SER A 99 10.16 -3.41 -9.00
CA SER A 99 9.63 -4.13 -10.16
C SER A 99 9.66 -5.64 -9.90
N ILE A 100 8.54 -6.30 -10.14
CA ILE A 100 8.42 -7.76 -10.23
C ILE A 100 7.91 -8.20 -11.61
N ALA A 101 7.89 -7.27 -12.57
CA ALA A 101 7.56 -7.56 -13.95
C ALA A 101 8.73 -8.27 -14.66
N GLU A 102 8.41 -9.04 -15.68
CA GLU A 102 9.39 -9.63 -16.59
C GLU A 102 9.61 -8.69 -17.79
N GLY A 103 10.82 -8.68 -18.36
CA GLY A 103 11.15 -7.92 -19.57
C GLY A 103 11.65 -6.48 -19.32
N ASP A 104 11.48 -5.60 -20.32
CA ASP A 104 11.89 -4.19 -20.22
C ASP A 104 10.99 -3.42 -19.23
N LEU A 105 11.63 -2.85 -18.22
CA LEU A 105 10.97 -2.24 -17.07
C LEU A 105 10.81 -0.73 -17.20
N LEU A 106 11.49 -0.07 -18.14
CA LEU A 106 11.52 1.40 -18.20
C LEU A 106 10.13 2.00 -18.42
N ALA A 107 9.45 1.62 -19.50
CA ALA A 107 8.12 2.15 -19.81
C ALA A 107 7.05 1.75 -18.76
N PRO A 108 6.99 0.48 -18.29
CA PRO A 108 6.07 0.10 -17.22
C PRO A 108 6.28 0.87 -15.90
N MET A 109 7.53 1.15 -15.50
CA MET A 109 7.80 1.91 -14.27
C MET A 109 7.38 3.38 -14.40
N VAL A 110 7.60 4.01 -15.55
CA VAL A 110 7.10 5.37 -15.81
C VAL A 110 5.57 5.39 -15.70
N LYS A 111 4.90 4.42 -16.32
CA LYS A 111 3.43 4.36 -16.27
C LYS A 111 2.90 4.08 -14.87
N ALA A 112 3.54 3.20 -14.12
CA ALA A 112 3.19 2.94 -12.73
C ALA A 112 3.32 4.20 -11.86
N ARG A 113 4.36 5.00 -12.09
CA ARG A 113 4.57 6.27 -11.40
C ARG A 113 3.42 7.24 -11.65
N GLU A 114 3.03 7.42 -12.90
CA GLU A 114 1.90 8.29 -13.26
C GLU A 114 0.61 7.87 -12.55
N VAL A 115 0.33 6.56 -12.50
CA VAL A 115 -0.88 6.03 -11.82
C VAL A 115 -0.84 6.31 -10.32
N VAL A 116 0.31 6.14 -9.66
CA VAL A 116 0.48 6.41 -8.24
C VAL A 116 0.38 7.91 -7.95
N GLU A 117 1.03 8.75 -8.73
CA GLU A 117 0.96 10.21 -8.58
C GLU A 117 -0.48 10.73 -8.77
N ALA A 118 -1.21 10.20 -9.75
CA ALA A 118 -2.62 10.53 -9.94
C ALA A 118 -3.48 10.11 -8.74
N ALA A 119 -3.22 8.92 -8.17
CA ALA A 119 -3.92 8.46 -6.98
C ALA A 119 -3.62 9.33 -5.75
N ILE A 120 -2.36 9.75 -5.55
CA ILE A 120 -1.96 10.70 -4.50
C ILE A 120 -2.68 12.04 -4.66
N ALA A 121 -2.65 12.61 -5.87
CA ALA A 121 -3.33 13.87 -6.17
C ALA A 121 -4.84 13.79 -5.88
N SER A 122 -5.48 12.66 -6.22
CA SER A 122 -6.91 12.43 -5.97
C SER A 122 -7.27 12.41 -4.47
N VAL A 123 -6.38 11.90 -3.62
CA VAL A 123 -6.58 11.88 -2.17
C VAL A 123 -6.41 13.29 -1.60
N ILE A 124 -5.36 14.01 -2.03
CA ILE A 124 -5.11 15.40 -1.60
C ILE A 124 -6.28 16.31 -1.94
N ALA A 125 -6.77 16.27 -3.19
CA ALA A 125 -7.85 17.12 -3.67
C ALA A 125 -9.14 16.94 -2.85
N ARG A 126 -9.46 15.71 -2.44
CA ARG A 126 -10.65 15.40 -1.61
C ARG A 126 -10.52 15.95 -0.19
N THR A 127 -9.37 15.77 0.47
CA THR A 127 -9.14 16.33 1.81
C THR A 127 -9.33 17.86 1.82
N SER A 128 -8.86 18.54 0.77
CA SER A 128 -9.02 19.99 0.63
C SER A 128 -10.46 20.45 0.30
N ALA A 129 -11.31 19.57 -0.21
CA ALA A 129 -12.73 19.84 -0.42
C ALA A 129 -13.52 19.64 0.88
N ASP A 130 -13.26 18.55 1.60
CA ASP A 130 -13.94 18.26 2.88
C ASP A 130 -13.67 19.32 3.95
N THR A 131 -12.43 19.84 4.01
CA THR A 131 -12.07 20.92 4.95
C THR A 131 -12.80 22.23 4.67
N ARG A 132 -13.18 22.49 3.41
CA ARG A 132 -13.91 23.71 3.03
C ARG A 132 -15.40 23.63 3.37
N THR A 133 -15.99 22.44 3.35
CA THR A 133 -17.43 22.24 3.61
C THR A 133 -17.78 22.35 5.11
N THR A 134 -16.83 22.14 6.02
CA THR A 134 -17.07 22.22 7.48
C THR A 134 -16.81 23.60 8.08
N ALA A 135 -16.43 24.58 7.26
CA ALA A 135 -16.05 25.93 7.71
C ALA A 135 -17.12 27.00 7.46
N ASP A 136 -18.31 26.59 6.97
CA ASP A 136 -19.45 27.47 6.68
C ASP A 136 -20.57 27.34 7.74
#